data_AF-I9KGB7-F1
#
_entry.id   AF-I9KGB7-F1
#
_cell.length_a   1.000
_cell.length_b   1.000
_cell.length_c   1.000
_cell.angle_alpha   90.00
_cell.angle_beta   90.00
_cell.angle_gamma   90.00
#
_symmetry.space_group_name_H-M   'P 1'
#
loop_
_entity.id
_entity.type
_entity.pdbx_description
1 polymer ?
#
loop_
_entity_poly.entity_id
_entity_poly.type
_entity_poly.pdbx_seq_one_letter_code
_entity_poly.pdbx_strand_id
1 'polypeptide(L)'
;MSYQGPPEPYSNPYPPDRQYPPTRQGQPDPRYGYPPPPPPGGPAGASPHGERILWEATSQTIAGMASGGRAAGRYKLTDIRLYATQGITTTTTEQYELGWLFDIDVRQTLIQRARGVGDVVVHVRRGWGQDTVILQSVPEPMKIRDLLNQVSAQARQQPRSW
;
A
#
# COMPACT_ATOMS: atom_id res chain seq x y z
N MET A 1 -31.89 -6.92 -48.86
CA MET A 1 -30.46 -6.65 -49.11
C MET A 1 -30.22 -5.17 -48.86
N SER A 2 -29.49 -4.81 -47.79
CA SER A 2 -28.78 -3.53 -47.62
C SER A 2 -27.69 -3.73 -46.54
N TYR A 3 -26.46 -3.98 -46.96
CA TYR A 3 -25.25 -3.52 -46.26
C TYR A 3 -24.99 -2.08 -46.79
N GLN A 4 -24.39 -1.10 -46.11
CA GLN A 4 -23.18 -1.10 -45.28
C GLN A 4 -22.96 0.31 -44.70
N GLY A 5 -22.22 0.43 -43.58
CA GLY A 5 -21.52 1.66 -43.19
C GLY A 5 -21.12 1.68 -41.70
N PRO A 6 -19.82 1.72 -41.33
CA PRO A 6 -19.39 1.77 -39.93
C PRO A 6 -19.60 3.16 -39.31
N PRO A 7 -19.93 3.27 -38.00
CA PRO A 7 -19.93 4.56 -37.31
C PRO A 7 -18.51 5.08 -37.10
N GLU A 8 -18.39 6.40 -37.21
CA GLU A 8 -17.18 7.23 -37.24
C GLU A 8 -16.18 6.98 -36.09
N PRO A 9 -14.87 7.19 -36.31
CA PRO A 9 -13.88 7.14 -35.25
C PRO A 9 -14.06 8.29 -34.26
N TYR A 10 -14.11 7.96 -32.97
CA TYR A 10 -14.05 8.91 -31.86
C TYR A 10 -12.81 9.81 -32.02
N SER A 11 -13.03 11.11 -32.16
CA SER A 11 -12.00 12.13 -32.24
C SER A 11 -11.31 12.30 -30.89
N ASN A 12 -10.00 12.01 -30.87
CA ASN A 12 -9.11 12.19 -29.71
C ASN A 12 -8.74 13.68 -29.57
N PRO A 13 -9.12 14.39 -28.49
CA PRO A 13 -8.94 15.85 -28.41
C PRO A 13 -7.61 16.28 -27.78
N TYR A 14 -6.52 15.55 -27.99
CA TYR A 14 -5.19 15.99 -27.53
C TYR A 14 -4.43 16.71 -28.65
N PRO A 15 -4.06 17.99 -28.49
CA PRO A 15 -3.16 18.66 -29.42
C PRO A 15 -1.72 18.10 -29.26
N PRO A 16 -1.00 17.82 -30.35
CA PRO A 16 0.43 17.58 -30.30
C PRO A 16 1.16 18.93 -30.22
N ASP A 17 2.32 18.95 -29.60
CA ASP A 17 3.20 20.11 -29.37
C ASP A 17 2.84 21.09 -28.25
N ARG A 18 3.25 20.73 -27.03
CA ARG A 18 3.93 21.68 -26.14
C ARG A 18 5.21 21.05 -25.61
N GLN A 19 6.34 21.55 -26.09
CA GLN A 19 7.65 21.32 -25.50
C GLN A 19 7.58 21.72 -24.01
N TYR A 20 7.86 20.77 -23.11
CA TYR A 20 7.95 21.04 -21.68
C TYR A 20 9.15 21.98 -21.44
N PRO A 21 8.98 23.15 -20.80
CA PRO A 21 10.11 23.89 -20.29
C PRO A 21 10.77 23.10 -19.14
N PRO A 22 12.08 23.21 -18.92
CA PRO A 22 12.75 22.50 -17.83
C PRO A 22 12.20 22.99 -16.49
N THR A 23 11.51 22.12 -15.76
CA THR A 23 10.98 22.41 -14.43
C THR A 23 12.13 22.64 -13.46
N ARG A 24 12.20 23.85 -12.91
CA ARG A 24 13.01 24.18 -11.74
C ARG A 24 12.54 23.31 -10.58
N GLN A 25 13.44 22.50 -10.02
CA GLN A 25 13.16 21.66 -8.85
C GLN A 25 12.68 22.53 -7.68
N GLY A 26 11.58 22.15 -7.03
CA GLY A 26 11.31 22.58 -5.65
C GLY A 26 9.99 23.30 -5.36
N GLN A 27 8.91 23.11 -6.12
CA GLN A 27 7.60 23.58 -5.65
C GLN A 27 6.50 22.52 -5.89
N PRO A 28 5.87 21.96 -4.84
CA PRO A 28 4.75 21.05 -5.01
C PRO A 28 3.49 21.83 -5.42
N ASP A 29 2.87 21.39 -6.51
CA ASP A 29 1.56 21.86 -6.97
C ASP A 29 0.48 21.39 -5.98
N PRO A 30 -0.31 22.31 -5.37
CA PRO A 30 -1.29 21.96 -4.34
C PRO A 30 -2.51 21.17 -4.86
N ARG A 31 -2.61 20.88 -6.16
CA ARG A 31 -3.80 20.23 -6.76
C ARG A 31 -3.79 18.71 -6.78
N TYR A 32 -2.67 18.05 -6.44
CA TYR A 32 -2.56 16.59 -6.46
C TYR A 32 -2.08 16.04 -5.10
N GLY A 33 -3.04 15.64 -4.26
CA GLY A 33 -2.82 15.09 -2.91
C GLY A 33 -2.36 13.64 -2.84
N TYR A 34 -1.72 13.09 -3.89
CA TYR A 34 -1.15 11.74 -3.86
C TYR A 34 0.28 11.75 -4.43
N PRO A 35 1.29 11.24 -3.71
CA PRO A 35 2.56 10.93 -4.35
C PRO A 35 2.32 9.84 -5.41
N PRO A 36 2.93 9.94 -6.60
CA PRO A 36 2.82 8.91 -7.63
C PRO A 36 3.31 7.56 -7.08
N PRO A 37 2.75 6.42 -7.54
CA PRO A 37 3.27 5.11 -7.17
C PRO A 37 4.76 5.03 -7.57
N PRO A 38 5.62 4.38 -6.76
CA PRO A 38 7.03 4.28 -7.09
C PRO A 38 7.21 3.57 -8.45
N PRO A 39 8.11 4.05 -9.31
CA PRO A 39 8.36 3.44 -10.61
C PRO A 39 8.84 1.99 -10.46
N PRO A 40 8.45 1.07 -11.35
CA PRO A 40 8.94 -0.30 -11.35
C PRO A 40 10.42 -0.31 -11.75
N GLY A 41 11.33 -0.32 -10.74
CA GLY A 41 12.77 -0.43 -10.96
C GLY A 41 13.67 0.45 -10.09
N GLY A 42 13.14 1.21 -9.12
CA GLY A 42 13.97 1.96 -8.16
C GLY A 42 14.66 1.03 -7.14
N PRO A 43 15.83 1.42 -6.58
CA PRO A 43 16.54 0.61 -5.59
C PRO A 43 15.63 0.37 -4.37
N ALA A 44 15.47 -0.91 -4.03
CA ALA A 44 14.77 -1.39 -2.84
C ALA A 44 15.44 -0.81 -1.59
N GLY A 45 14.89 0.28 -1.04
CA GLY A 45 15.43 0.87 0.19
C GLY A 45 15.04 2.32 0.46
N ALA A 46 14.66 3.10 -0.55
CA ALA A 46 14.29 4.50 -0.35
C ALA A 46 12.77 4.66 -0.31
N SER A 47 12.18 4.66 0.90
CA SER A 47 10.86 5.25 1.08
C SER A 47 10.95 6.76 0.76
N PRO A 48 9.97 7.36 0.05
CA PRO A 48 10.06 8.73 -0.46
C PRO A 48 10.20 9.85 0.59
N HIS A 49 10.21 9.50 1.88
CA HIS A 49 10.25 10.44 3.01
C HIS A 49 11.46 10.26 3.94
N GLY A 50 12.51 9.53 3.53
CA GLY A 50 13.68 9.26 4.40
C GLY A 50 13.40 8.21 5.49
N GLU A 51 12.25 7.55 5.43
CA GLU A 51 11.83 6.50 6.35
C GLU A 51 12.64 5.22 6.13
N ARG A 52 13.03 4.56 7.22
CA ARG A 52 13.72 3.28 7.15
C ARG A 52 12.72 2.15 7.00
N ILE A 53 12.85 1.36 5.94
CA ILE A 53 12.04 0.16 5.76
C ILE A 53 12.48 -0.90 6.78
N LEU A 54 11.53 -1.36 7.58
CA LEU A 54 11.74 -2.43 8.58
C LEU A 54 11.29 -3.79 8.04
N TRP A 55 10.24 -3.80 7.22
CA TRP A 55 9.70 -5.02 6.67
C TRP A 55 8.86 -4.78 5.41
N GLU A 56 8.89 -5.74 4.48
CA GLU A 56 8.06 -5.76 3.28
C GLU A 56 7.54 -7.18 3.02
N ALA A 57 6.30 -7.29 2.57
CA ALA A 57 5.77 -8.55 2.06
C ALA A 57 4.71 -8.35 0.99
N THR A 58 4.54 -9.42 0.21
CA THR A 58 3.42 -9.59 -0.69
C THR A 58 2.51 -10.68 -0.14
N SER A 59 1.21 -10.45 -0.18
CA SER A 59 0.17 -11.38 0.23
C SER A 59 0.25 -12.68 -0.57
N GLN A 60 0.24 -13.80 0.14
CA GLN A 60 0.27 -15.14 -0.45
C GLN A 60 -1.14 -15.77 -0.48
N THR A 61 -2.16 -14.95 -0.74
CA THR A 61 -3.53 -15.45 -0.92
C THR A 61 -3.61 -16.35 -2.15
N ILE A 62 -4.53 -17.31 -2.11
CA ILE A 62 -4.78 -18.22 -3.25
C ILE A 62 -5.20 -17.42 -4.49
N ALA A 63 -6.05 -16.40 -4.32
CA ALA A 63 -6.45 -15.50 -5.40
C ALA A 63 -5.26 -14.68 -5.95
N GLY A 64 -4.37 -14.20 -5.07
CA GLY A 64 -3.12 -13.53 -5.45
C GLY A 64 -2.25 -14.44 -6.32
N MET A 65 -2.06 -15.69 -5.93
CA MET A 65 -1.27 -16.66 -6.71
C MET A 65 -1.96 -17.01 -8.04
N ALA A 66 -3.26 -17.29 -8.03
CA ALA A 66 -4.02 -17.68 -9.22
C ALA A 66 -4.07 -16.56 -10.29
N SER A 67 -4.00 -15.30 -9.88
CA SER A 67 -3.99 -14.14 -10.78
C SER A 67 -2.58 -13.72 -11.25
N GLY A 68 -1.54 -14.48 -10.88
CA GLY A 68 -0.14 -14.13 -11.17
C GLY A 68 0.33 -12.88 -10.41
N GLY A 69 -0.16 -12.68 -9.18
CA GLY A 69 0.22 -11.56 -8.31
C GLY A 69 -0.59 -10.28 -8.49
N ARG A 70 -1.50 -10.22 -9.47
CA ARG A 70 -2.33 -9.03 -9.72
C ARG A 70 -3.33 -8.74 -8.61
N ALA A 71 -3.80 -9.79 -7.93
CA ALA A 71 -4.69 -9.69 -6.79
C ALA A 71 -3.97 -9.74 -5.43
N ALA A 72 -2.63 -9.77 -5.43
CA ALA A 72 -1.87 -9.85 -4.20
C ALA A 72 -1.76 -8.48 -3.54
N GLY A 73 -2.18 -8.39 -2.27
CA GLY A 73 -1.89 -7.22 -1.45
C GLY A 73 -0.38 -7.04 -1.25
N ARG A 74 0.08 -5.80 -1.16
CA ARG A 74 1.47 -5.46 -0.84
C ARG A 74 1.51 -4.67 0.45
N TYR A 75 2.43 -5.04 1.32
CA TYR A 75 2.54 -4.50 2.66
C TYR A 75 3.97 -4.02 2.88
N LYS A 76 4.11 -2.81 3.44
CA LYS A 76 5.40 -2.25 3.81
C LYS A 76 5.28 -1.60 5.18
N LEU A 77 6.19 -1.96 6.07
CA LEU A 77 6.34 -1.37 7.39
C LEU A 77 7.64 -0.57 7.41
N THR A 78 7.54 0.69 7.80
CA THR A 78 8.67 1.56 8.07
C THR A 78 8.79 1.81 9.57
N ASP A 79 9.78 2.61 9.96
CA ASP A 79 9.95 3.09 11.33
C ASP A 79 8.85 4.04 11.80
N ILE A 80 8.05 4.61 10.87
CA ILE A 80 6.98 5.55 11.22
C ILE A 80 5.58 5.20 10.71
N ARG A 81 5.48 4.38 9.65
CA ARG A 81 4.22 4.10 8.95
C ARG A 81 4.07 2.64 8.53
N LEU A 82 2.82 2.20 8.50
CA LEU A 82 2.39 0.98 7.83
C LEU A 82 1.66 1.34 6.55
N TYR A 83 2.11 0.75 5.44
CA TYR A 83 1.52 0.87 4.11
C TYR A 83 0.82 -0.44 3.77
N ALA A 84 -0.46 -0.35 3.40
CA ALA A 84 -1.24 -1.48 2.92
C ALA A 84 -1.80 -1.16 1.54
N THR A 85 -1.36 -1.91 0.53
CA THR A 85 -1.83 -1.79 -0.85
C THR A 85 -2.67 -3.00 -1.22
N GLN A 86 -3.89 -2.80 -1.69
CA GLN A 86 -4.82 -3.88 -2.05
C GLN A 86 -5.62 -3.56 -3.31
N GLY A 87 -6.09 -4.61 -3.99
CA GLY A 87 -7.07 -4.53 -5.06
C GLY A 87 -6.62 -5.08 -6.42
N ILE A 88 -7.58 -5.58 -7.20
CA ILE A 88 -7.38 -6.26 -8.49
C ILE A 88 -7.70 -5.32 -9.66
N THR A 89 -8.82 -4.60 -9.54
CA THR A 89 -9.34 -3.67 -10.55
C THR A 89 -8.94 -2.22 -10.26
N THR A 90 -8.98 -1.85 -8.98
CA THR A 90 -8.53 -0.56 -8.47
C THR A 90 -7.48 -0.83 -7.42
N THR A 91 -6.33 -0.14 -7.48
CA THR A 91 -5.31 -0.23 -6.45
C THR A 91 -5.57 0.84 -5.39
N THR A 92 -5.90 0.42 -4.18
CA THR A 92 -6.03 1.30 -3.01
C THR A 92 -4.78 1.16 -2.16
N THR A 93 -4.11 2.27 -1.85
CA THR A 93 -2.97 2.29 -0.94
C THR A 93 -3.32 3.14 0.28
N GLU A 94 -3.31 2.51 1.45
CA GLU A 94 -3.61 3.15 2.72
C GLU A 94 -2.35 3.27 3.56
N GLN A 95 -2.26 4.36 4.31
CA GLN A 95 -1.14 4.67 5.18
C GLN A 95 -1.65 4.85 6.61
N TYR A 96 -0.96 4.20 7.54
CA TYR A 96 -1.29 4.20 8.96
C TYR A 96 -0.08 4.60 9.78
N GLU A 97 -0.21 5.66 10.58
CA GLU A 97 0.83 6.07 11.52
C GLU A 97 0.92 5.06 12.67
N LEU A 98 2.13 4.63 13.01
CA LEU A 98 2.33 3.57 14.01
C LEU A 98 1.82 3.92 15.41
N GLY A 99 1.77 5.21 15.76
CA GLY A 99 1.21 5.68 17.02
C GLY A 99 -0.31 5.47 17.16
N TRP A 100 -1.03 5.28 16.05
CA TRP A 100 -2.48 5.08 16.05
C TRP A 100 -2.89 3.61 16.13
N LEU A 101 -1.97 2.70 15.85
CA LEU A 101 -2.21 1.26 15.99
C LEU A 101 -2.40 0.97 17.47
N PHE A 102 -3.45 0.25 17.85
CA PHE A 102 -3.72 -0.04 19.25
C PHE A 102 -3.89 -1.49 19.64
N ASP A 103 -4.31 -2.32 18.71
CA ASP A 103 -4.44 -3.74 18.94
C ASP A 103 -4.03 -4.47 17.66
N ILE A 104 -3.29 -5.57 17.82
CA ILE A 104 -2.70 -6.32 16.72
C ILE A 104 -2.89 -7.80 17.00
N ASP A 105 -3.82 -8.38 16.26
CA ASP A 105 -4.20 -9.78 16.35
C ASP A 105 -3.65 -10.60 15.18
N VAL A 106 -3.48 -11.90 15.42
CA VAL A 106 -3.14 -12.87 14.37
C VAL A 106 -4.26 -13.89 14.25
N ARG A 107 -4.76 -14.04 13.02
CA ARG A 107 -5.75 -15.05 12.64
C ARG A 107 -5.13 -16.02 11.65
N GLN A 108 -5.18 -17.30 11.95
CA GLN A 108 -4.67 -18.35 11.07
C GLN A 108 -5.65 -19.52 11.01
N THR A 109 -6.05 -19.86 9.81
CA THR A 109 -6.67 -21.16 9.53
C THR A 109 -5.63 -22.28 9.56
N LEU A 110 -6.08 -23.52 9.72
CA LEU A 110 -5.18 -24.70 9.70
C LEU A 110 -4.36 -24.77 8.40
N ILE A 111 -4.98 -24.48 7.26
CA ILE A 111 -4.32 -24.47 5.95
C ILE A 111 -3.25 -23.36 5.87
N GLN A 112 -3.55 -22.17 6.39
CA GLN A 112 -2.58 -21.07 6.43
C GLN A 112 -1.39 -21.40 7.34
N ARG A 113 -1.66 -21.98 8.53
CA ARG A 113 -0.62 -22.43 9.47
C ARG A 113 0.32 -23.46 8.83
N ALA A 114 -0.23 -24.43 8.11
CA ALA A 114 0.57 -25.44 7.40
C ALA A 114 1.49 -24.82 6.32
N ARG A 115 1.09 -23.68 5.74
CA ARG A 115 1.88 -22.92 4.77
C ARG A 115 2.77 -21.84 5.41
N GLY A 116 2.79 -21.71 6.73
CA GLY A 116 3.55 -20.67 7.44
C GLY A 116 3.04 -19.24 7.20
N VAL A 117 1.79 -19.09 6.73
CA VAL A 117 1.17 -17.79 6.45
C VAL A 117 0.01 -17.52 7.42
N GLY A 118 -0.45 -16.28 7.49
CA GLY A 118 -1.63 -15.92 8.27
C GLY A 118 -2.10 -14.50 8.04
N ASP A 119 -3.26 -14.19 8.61
CA ASP A 119 -3.84 -12.86 8.54
C ASP A 119 -3.46 -12.08 9.81
N VAL A 120 -2.91 -10.88 9.65
CA VAL A 120 -2.63 -9.96 10.76
C VAL A 120 -3.70 -8.88 10.74
N VAL A 121 -4.48 -8.79 11.82
CA VAL A 121 -5.55 -7.81 11.97
C VAL A 121 -5.02 -6.68 12.84
N VAL A 122 -4.95 -5.48 12.27
CA VAL A 122 -4.41 -4.29 12.92
C VAL A 122 -5.57 -3.33 13.16
N HIS A 123 -5.85 -3.06 14.42
CA HIS A 123 -6.84 -2.07 14.80
C HIS A 123 -6.17 -0.70 15.00
N VAL A 124 -6.75 0.32 14.38
CA VAL A 124 -6.24 1.68 14.36
C VAL A 124 -7.28 2.61 14.95
N ARG A 125 -6.86 3.50 15.86
CA ARG A 125 -7.72 4.52 16.45
C ARG A 125 -7.33 5.89 15.90
N ARG A 126 -8.23 6.49 15.11
CA ARG A 126 -8.12 7.86 14.61
C ARG A 126 -9.01 8.77 15.47
N GLY A 127 -8.76 10.07 15.43
CA GLY A 127 -9.51 11.05 16.23
C GLY A 127 -11.04 11.01 16.03
N TRP A 128 -11.50 10.53 14.88
CA TRP A 128 -12.91 10.44 14.50
C TRP A 128 -13.48 9.01 14.48
N GLY A 129 -12.70 7.97 14.80
CA GLY A 129 -13.21 6.60 14.75
C GLY A 129 -12.16 5.49 14.88
N GLN A 130 -12.62 4.25 14.79
CA GLN A 130 -11.78 3.06 14.74
C GLN A 130 -11.80 2.49 13.33
N ASP A 131 -10.62 2.08 12.86
CA ASP A 131 -10.41 1.44 11.57
C ASP A 131 -9.74 0.08 11.78
N THR A 132 -9.94 -0.87 10.86
CA THR A 132 -9.38 -2.22 10.95
C THR A 132 -8.73 -2.61 9.63
N VAL A 133 -7.41 -2.82 9.69
CA VAL A 133 -6.59 -3.19 8.54
C VAL A 133 -6.28 -4.67 8.61
N ILE A 134 -6.51 -5.40 7.53
CA ILE A 134 -6.22 -6.84 7.49
C ILE A 134 -5.09 -7.08 6.50
N LEU A 135 -3.93 -7.45 7.02
CA LEU A 135 -2.81 -7.93 6.22
C LEU A 135 -3.04 -9.41 5.93
N GLN A 136 -3.44 -9.75 4.71
CA GLN A 136 -3.90 -11.08 4.34
C GLN A 136 -2.75 -11.99 3.92
N SER A 137 -2.77 -13.23 4.42
CA SER A 137 -1.85 -14.32 4.05
C SER A 137 -0.38 -13.88 4.02
N VAL A 138 0.03 -13.24 5.10
CA VAL A 138 1.39 -12.73 5.35
C VAL A 138 2.28 -13.87 5.85
N PRO A 139 3.52 -13.99 5.37
CA PRO A 139 4.48 -14.97 5.90
C PRO A 139 4.88 -14.62 7.34
N GLU A 140 5.06 -15.65 8.17
CA GLU A 140 5.53 -15.52 9.55
C GLU A 140 4.72 -14.50 10.40
N PRO A 141 3.38 -14.60 10.43
CA PRO A 141 2.51 -13.55 10.98
C PRO A 141 2.74 -13.26 12.47
N MET A 142 3.22 -14.25 13.23
CA MET A 142 3.60 -14.06 14.64
C MET A 142 4.76 -13.08 14.77
N LYS A 143 5.81 -13.23 13.95
CA LYS A 143 6.96 -12.31 13.95
C LYS A 143 6.53 -10.91 13.53
N ILE A 144 5.61 -10.80 12.57
CA ILE A 144 5.11 -9.50 12.10
C ILE A 144 4.26 -8.81 13.16
N ARG A 145 3.40 -9.55 13.86
CA ARG A 145 2.69 -9.02 15.02
C ARG A 145 3.64 -8.47 16.06
N ASP A 146 4.65 -9.25 16.44
CA ASP A 146 5.60 -8.85 17.49
C ASP A 146 6.41 -7.62 17.05
N LEU A 147 6.80 -7.56 15.77
CA LEU A 147 7.45 -6.38 15.18
C LEU A 147 6.54 -5.15 15.19
N LEU A 148 5.28 -5.28 14.75
CA LEU A 148 4.32 -4.17 14.77
C LEU A 148 4.05 -3.69 16.20
N ASN A 149 3.94 -4.60 17.17
CA ASN A 149 3.79 -4.25 18.58
C ASN A 149 5.01 -3.50 19.11
N GLN A 150 6.22 -3.96 18.78
CA GLN A 150 7.45 -3.30 19.18
C GLN A 150 7.55 -1.87 18.60
N VAL A 151 7.36 -1.72 17.29
CA VAL A 151 7.54 -0.42 16.63
C VAL A 151 6.40 0.55 17.00
N SER A 152 5.17 0.07 17.16
CA SER A 152 4.06 0.91 17.64
C SER A 152 4.25 1.37 19.09
N ALA A 153 4.78 0.51 19.96
CA ALA A 153 5.14 0.89 21.33
C ALA A 153 6.22 1.98 21.33
N GLN A 154 7.25 1.83 20.50
CA GLN A 154 8.31 2.85 20.34
C GLN A 154 7.74 4.17 19.82
N ALA A 155 6.89 4.14 18.82
CA ALA A 155 6.28 5.33 18.22
C ALA A 155 5.40 6.13 19.21
N ARG A 156 4.82 5.47 20.21
CA ARG A 156 4.02 6.13 21.27
C ARG A 156 4.88 6.74 22.37
N GLN A 157 6.04 6.14 22.63
CA GLN A 157 6.98 6.62 23.65
C GLN A 157 7.75 7.86 23.20
N GLN A 158 7.80 8.13 21.90
CA GLN A 158 8.32 9.37 21.36
C GLN A 158 7.22 10.44 21.38
N PRO A 159 7.21 11.39 22.34
CA PRO A 159 6.36 12.55 22.22
C PRO A 159 6.73 13.26 20.91
N ARG A 160 5.72 13.50 20.06
CA ARG A 160 5.90 14.28 18.83
C ARG A 160 6.30 15.69 19.24
N SER A 161 7.61 15.96 19.27
CA SER A 161 8.15 17.30 19.45
C SER A 161 7.85 18.08 18.17
N TRP A 162 6.93 19.03 18.28
CA TRP A 162 6.64 20.05 17.27
C TRP A 162 7.64 21.20 17.38
#